data_AF-A0A2I0WQ52-F1
#
_entry.id   AF-A0A2I0WQ52-F1
#
_cell.length_a   1.000
_cell.length_b   1.000
_cell.length_c   1.000
_cell.angle_alpha   90.00
_cell.angle_beta   90.00
_cell.angle_gamma   90.00
#
_symmetry.space_group_name_H-M   'P 1'
#
loop_
_entity.id
_entity.type
_entity.pdbx_description
1 polymer ?
#
loop_
_entity_poly.entity_id
_entity_poly.type
_entity_poly.pdbx_seq_one_letter_code
_entity_poly.pdbx_strand_id
1 'polypeptide(L)'
;MKFGKDFRTHLDETMPEWRDKFLSYKPLKKLIKNLQPDVEEWFVRILDEELEKFNDFYVDKEEEFVIRLQELKERIERLRAKQRGAFTSDTKFSEEMLEIRRAFVTIHGEMVLLKNYSSLNFAGLVKILKKYDKRTGGLLSLPFTRRALHQPFFTTEPLTRLVVECEANLELLFPMEAEVTDAGSSEKKIARSTSKNKDAETLSLNEDTDDICRSTLAAMKAIQGLRRASSTYNPLSIGQFFHDQDDCSAAVTSENSGGSNCQSTLQSKDVDQGSVNSGD
;
A
#
# COMPACT_ATOMS: atom_id res chain seq x y z
N MET A 1 -1.41 10.29 -22.53
CA MET A 1 -1.44 9.21 -21.52
C MET A 1 -2.86 8.74 -21.25
N LYS A 2 -3.04 7.43 -21.05
CA LYS A 2 -4.32 6.75 -20.82
C LYS A 2 -4.71 6.59 -19.33
N PHE A 3 -4.04 7.32 -18.44
CA PHE A 3 -4.18 7.19 -16.98
C PHE A 3 -5.62 7.05 -16.48
N GLY A 4 -6.59 7.82 -16.99
CA GLY A 4 -7.98 7.70 -16.53
C GLY A 4 -8.68 6.37 -16.90
N LYS A 5 -8.20 5.64 -17.91
CA LYS A 5 -8.65 4.28 -18.23
C LYS A 5 -7.93 3.28 -17.32
N ASP A 6 -6.61 3.42 -17.21
CA ASP A 6 -5.77 2.52 -16.41
C ASP A 6 -6.16 2.59 -14.92
N PHE A 7 -6.38 3.80 -14.39
CA PHE A 7 -6.90 4.05 -13.05
C PHE A 7 -8.24 3.35 -12.82
N ARG A 8 -9.14 3.37 -13.80
CA ARG A 8 -10.45 2.69 -13.67
C ARG A 8 -10.32 1.18 -13.68
N THR A 9 -9.60 0.64 -14.64
CA THR A 9 -9.33 -0.80 -14.72
C THR A 9 -8.74 -1.30 -13.40
N HIS A 10 -7.84 -0.51 -12.81
CA HIS A 10 -7.26 -0.80 -11.51
C HIS A 10 -8.27 -0.87 -10.37
N LEU A 11 -9.18 0.11 -10.28
CA LEU A 11 -10.27 0.10 -9.31
C LEU A 11 -11.18 -1.12 -9.49
N ASP A 12 -11.36 -1.53 -10.74
CA ASP A 12 -12.19 -2.69 -11.07
C ASP A 12 -11.55 -4.00 -10.60
N GLU A 13 -10.22 -4.07 -10.55
CA GLU A 13 -9.44 -5.29 -10.26
C GLU A 13 -8.96 -5.43 -8.80
N THR A 14 -9.05 -4.40 -7.96
CA THR A 14 -8.47 -4.43 -6.60
C THR A 14 -9.48 -4.79 -5.51
N MET A 15 -10.37 -3.88 -5.12
CA MET A 15 -11.39 -4.18 -4.09
C MET A 15 -12.67 -3.41 -4.42
N PRO A 16 -13.78 -4.10 -4.74
CA PRO A 16 -15.05 -3.44 -5.04
C PRO A 16 -15.52 -2.48 -3.93
N GLU A 17 -15.27 -2.85 -2.68
CA GLU A 17 -15.70 -2.09 -1.50
C GLU A 17 -14.98 -0.76 -1.32
N TRP A 18 -13.77 -0.60 -1.88
CA TRP A 18 -12.97 0.62 -1.68
C TRP A 18 -13.17 1.62 -2.82
N ARG A 19 -13.90 1.27 -3.87
CA ARG A 19 -13.96 2.02 -5.14
C ARG A 19 -14.46 3.45 -5.00
N ASP A 20 -15.43 3.68 -4.11
CA ASP A 20 -16.00 5.00 -3.83
C ASP A 20 -15.06 5.88 -2.99
N LYS A 21 -14.10 5.26 -2.29
CA LYS A 21 -13.09 5.93 -1.46
C LYS A 21 -11.94 6.51 -2.29
N PHE A 22 -11.75 6.06 -3.53
CA PHE A 22 -10.74 6.61 -4.42
C PHE A 22 -11.13 7.97 -4.98
N LEU A 23 -10.15 8.67 -5.55
CA LEU A 23 -10.31 9.94 -6.22
C LEU A 23 -11.41 9.89 -7.27
N SER A 24 -12.33 10.86 -7.22
CA SER A 24 -13.41 11.09 -8.18
C SER A 24 -12.88 11.63 -9.52
N TYR A 25 -11.93 10.93 -10.14
CA TYR A 25 -11.11 11.42 -11.24
C TYR A 25 -11.92 11.80 -12.48
N LYS A 26 -12.94 11.00 -12.84
CA LYS A 26 -13.79 11.30 -14.01
C LYS A 26 -14.67 12.54 -13.77
N PRO A 27 -15.43 12.64 -12.67
CA PRO A 27 -16.14 13.88 -12.30
C PRO A 27 -15.23 15.11 -12.31
N LEU A 28 -14.09 15.07 -11.61
CA LEU A 28 -13.13 16.17 -11.55
C LEU A 28 -12.60 16.57 -12.93
N LYS A 29 -12.29 15.59 -13.78
CA LYS A 29 -11.85 15.86 -15.15
C LYS A 29 -12.94 16.53 -15.99
N LYS A 30 -14.21 16.10 -15.86
CA LYS A 30 -15.35 16.70 -16.56
C LYS A 30 -15.55 18.14 -16.07
N LEU A 31 -15.37 18.35 -14.79
CA LEU A 31 -15.51 19.64 -14.16
C LEU A 31 -14.48 20.66 -14.69
N ILE A 32 -13.19 20.29 -14.70
CA ILE A 32 -12.13 21.14 -15.25
C ILE A 32 -12.38 21.48 -16.73
N LYS A 33 -12.96 20.56 -17.51
CA LYS A 33 -13.27 20.80 -18.92
C LYS A 33 -14.27 21.95 -19.11
N ASN A 34 -15.25 22.05 -18.20
CA ASN A 34 -16.35 23.00 -18.26
C ASN A 34 -16.15 24.21 -17.34
N LEU A 35 -14.97 24.35 -16.74
CA LEU A 35 -14.69 25.40 -15.78
C LEU A 35 -14.76 26.79 -16.45
N GLN A 36 -15.45 27.73 -15.81
CA GLN A 36 -15.33 29.14 -16.13
C GLN A 36 -14.02 29.70 -15.53
N PRO A 37 -13.47 30.80 -16.06
CA PRO A 37 -12.42 31.54 -15.36
C PRO A 37 -12.95 31.99 -13.98
N ASP A 38 -12.08 32.04 -12.97
CA ASP A 38 -12.33 32.58 -11.62
C ASP A 38 -13.12 31.71 -10.61
N VAL A 39 -13.18 30.39 -10.79
CA VAL A 39 -13.80 29.46 -9.81
C VAL A 39 -12.78 28.65 -8.99
N GLU A 40 -11.59 29.23 -8.75
CA GLU A 40 -10.48 28.55 -8.07
C GLU A 40 -10.85 28.07 -6.66
N GLU A 41 -11.42 28.95 -5.83
CA GLU A 41 -11.79 28.64 -4.45
C GLU A 41 -12.76 27.44 -4.38
N TRP A 42 -13.71 27.38 -5.30
CA TRP A 42 -14.66 26.28 -5.39
C TRP A 42 -13.98 24.96 -5.81
N PHE A 43 -13.01 25.01 -6.72
CA PHE A 43 -12.24 23.82 -7.10
C PHE A 43 -11.35 23.34 -5.96
N VAL A 44 -10.71 24.26 -5.22
CA VAL A 44 -9.91 23.95 -4.03
C VAL A 44 -10.77 23.25 -2.98
N ARG A 45 -11.97 23.75 -2.69
CA ARG A 45 -12.91 23.13 -1.74
C ARG A 45 -13.24 21.68 -2.12
N ILE A 46 -13.46 21.38 -3.40
CA ILE A 46 -13.72 20.00 -3.85
C ILE A 46 -12.48 19.12 -3.65
N LEU A 47 -11.28 19.65 -3.89
CA LEU A 47 -10.06 18.89 -3.63
C LEU A 47 -9.81 18.68 -2.13
N ASP A 48 -10.22 19.61 -1.27
CA ASP A 48 -10.21 19.44 0.18
C ASP A 48 -11.16 18.33 0.62
N GLU A 49 -12.39 18.30 0.09
CA GLU A 49 -13.36 17.22 0.35
C GLU A 49 -12.80 15.85 -0.11
N GLU A 50 -12.11 15.79 -1.25
CA GLU A 50 -11.46 14.55 -1.70
C GLU A 50 -10.27 14.15 -0.82
N LEU A 51 -9.50 15.11 -0.30
CA LEU A 51 -8.40 14.85 0.65
C LEU A 51 -8.92 14.32 1.99
N GLU A 52 -9.95 14.94 2.54
CA GLU A 52 -10.59 14.50 3.80
C GLU A 52 -11.09 13.07 3.67
N LYS A 53 -11.82 12.77 2.59
CA LYS A 53 -12.25 11.39 2.27
C LYS A 53 -11.07 10.39 2.23
N PHE A 54 -9.92 10.78 1.66
CA PHE A 54 -8.76 9.89 1.62
C PHE A 54 -8.18 9.65 3.00
N ASN A 55 -8.09 10.71 3.81
CA ASN A 55 -7.55 10.63 5.15
C ASN A 55 -8.44 9.78 6.06
N ASP A 56 -9.75 10.04 6.07
CA ASP A 56 -10.73 9.31 6.89
C ASP A 56 -10.63 7.81 6.60
N PHE A 57 -10.75 7.44 5.32
CA PHE A 57 -10.68 6.04 4.93
C PHE A 57 -9.32 5.40 5.27
N TYR A 58 -8.22 6.12 5.08
CA TYR A 58 -6.89 5.59 5.34
C TYR A 58 -6.65 5.35 6.84
N VAL A 59 -6.98 6.33 7.68
CA VAL A 59 -6.81 6.24 9.13
C VAL A 59 -7.71 5.14 9.70
N ASP A 60 -8.98 5.09 9.30
CA ASP A 60 -9.91 4.03 9.73
C ASP A 60 -9.35 2.64 9.42
N LYS A 61 -8.79 2.44 8.22
CA LYS A 61 -8.20 1.16 7.82
C LYS A 61 -6.89 0.85 8.51
N GLU A 62 -6.03 1.84 8.71
CA GLU A 62 -4.78 1.67 9.45
C GLU A 62 -5.07 1.24 10.90
N GLU A 63 -6.03 1.86 11.57
CA GLU A 63 -6.47 1.48 12.91
C GLU A 63 -7.06 0.06 12.95
N GLU A 64 -7.92 -0.29 11.98
CA GLU A 64 -8.47 -1.64 11.85
C GLU A 64 -7.34 -2.70 11.76
N PHE A 65 -6.30 -2.43 10.97
CA PHE A 65 -5.18 -3.34 10.82
C PHE A 65 -4.34 -3.47 12.08
N VAL A 66 -4.12 -2.39 12.83
CA VAL A 66 -3.44 -2.45 14.13
C VAL A 66 -4.18 -3.39 15.08
N ILE A 67 -5.50 -3.24 15.18
CA ILE A 67 -6.35 -4.05 16.05
C ILE A 67 -6.30 -5.51 15.63
N ARG A 68 -6.58 -5.80 14.34
CA ARG A 68 -6.62 -7.18 13.82
C ARG A 68 -5.26 -7.89 13.93
N LEU A 69 -4.16 -7.19 13.67
CA LEU A 69 -2.82 -7.76 13.80
C LEU A 69 -2.52 -8.13 15.26
N GLN A 70 -2.92 -7.26 16.21
CA GLN A 70 -2.75 -7.52 17.63
C GLN A 70 -3.59 -8.72 18.11
N GLU A 71 -4.86 -8.80 17.69
CA GLU A 71 -5.74 -9.94 18.01
C GLU A 71 -5.17 -11.26 17.50
N LEU A 72 -4.59 -11.26 16.29
CA LEU A 72 -3.98 -12.46 15.72
C LEU A 72 -2.74 -12.92 16.50
N LYS A 73 -1.89 -11.98 16.97
CA LYS A 73 -0.75 -12.31 17.84
C LYS A 73 -1.21 -12.97 19.14
N GLU A 74 -2.24 -12.41 19.79
CA GLU A 74 -2.79 -13.00 21.00
C GLU A 74 -3.39 -14.39 20.76
N ARG A 75 -4.03 -14.62 19.61
CA ARG A 75 -4.54 -15.95 19.23
C ARG A 75 -3.40 -16.97 19.13
N ILE A 76 -2.25 -16.59 18.55
CA ILE A 76 -1.05 -17.45 18.50
C ILE A 76 -0.56 -17.80 19.90
N GLU A 77 -0.44 -16.81 20.78
CA GLU A 77 0.05 -17.01 22.15
C GLU A 77 -0.88 -17.94 22.94
N ARG A 78 -2.20 -17.73 22.84
CA ARG A 78 -3.21 -18.60 23.46
C ARG A 78 -3.11 -20.03 22.94
N LEU A 79 -2.93 -20.23 21.64
CA LEU A 79 -2.74 -21.56 21.06
C LEU A 79 -1.47 -22.25 21.59
N ARG A 80 -0.33 -21.55 21.60
CA ARG A 80 0.94 -22.08 22.13
C ARG A 80 0.86 -22.39 23.62
N ALA A 81 0.10 -21.62 24.40
CA ALA A 81 -0.14 -21.91 25.81
C ALA A 81 -0.97 -23.18 26.02
N LYS A 82 -2.03 -23.39 25.22
CA LYS A 82 -2.85 -24.61 25.25
C LYS A 82 -2.04 -25.86 24.93
N GLN A 83 -1.15 -25.80 23.93
CA GLN A 83 -0.26 -26.90 23.55
C GLN A 83 0.66 -27.36 24.71
N ARG A 84 1.16 -26.41 25.52
CA ARG A 84 2.02 -26.72 26.67
C ARG A 84 1.26 -27.30 27.87
N GLY A 85 -0.06 -27.08 27.95
CA GLY A 85 -0.87 -27.45 29.11
C GLY A 85 -1.77 -28.67 28.94
N ALA A 86 -2.08 -29.11 27.71
CA ALA A 86 -2.99 -30.22 27.45
C ALA A 86 -2.69 -30.98 26.15
N PHE A 87 -2.91 -32.29 26.15
CA PHE A 87 -2.87 -33.17 24.97
C PHE A 87 -4.13 -32.95 24.12
N THR A 88 -4.29 -31.76 23.53
CA THR A 88 -5.33 -31.52 22.51
C THR A 88 -4.96 -32.32 21.26
N SER A 89 -5.92 -33.01 20.63
CA SER A 89 -5.68 -33.76 19.39
C SER A 89 -4.97 -32.88 18.35
N ASP A 90 -3.79 -33.30 17.88
CA ASP A 90 -2.94 -32.55 16.94
C ASP A 90 -3.70 -31.99 15.73
N THR A 91 -4.74 -32.69 15.28
CA THR A 91 -5.60 -32.28 14.17
C THR A 91 -6.31 -30.95 14.41
N LYS A 92 -6.85 -30.69 15.61
CA LYS A 92 -7.56 -29.44 15.94
C LYS A 92 -6.60 -28.26 16.09
N PHE A 93 -5.44 -28.51 16.70
CA PHE A 93 -4.39 -27.50 16.81
C PHE A 93 -3.86 -27.07 15.43
N SER A 94 -3.69 -28.03 14.52
CA SER A 94 -3.32 -27.78 13.12
C SER A 94 -4.38 -26.96 12.38
N GLU A 95 -5.66 -27.24 12.58
CA GLU A 95 -6.78 -26.50 11.98
C GLU A 95 -6.84 -25.04 12.46
N GLU A 96 -6.83 -24.79 13.77
CA GLU A 96 -6.82 -23.43 14.34
C GLU A 96 -5.56 -22.65 13.90
N MET A 97 -4.41 -23.32 13.76
CA MET A 97 -3.18 -22.71 13.25
C MET A 97 -3.30 -22.31 11.77
N LEU A 98 -3.93 -23.15 10.94
CA LEU A 98 -4.16 -22.84 9.52
C LEU A 98 -5.11 -21.65 9.35
N GLU A 99 -6.14 -21.53 10.18
CA GLU A 99 -7.04 -20.36 10.20
C GLU A 99 -6.29 -19.07 10.52
N ILE A 100 -5.40 -19.10 11.53
CA ILE A 100 -4.57 -17.95 11.86
C ILE A 100 -3.66 -17.58 10.70
N ARG A 101 -2.99 -18.57 10.08
CA ARG A 101 -2.13 -18.32 8.91
C ARG A 101 -2.90 -17.66 7.76
N ARG A 102 -4.11 -18.14 7.45
CA ARG A 102 -4.98 -17.53 6.45
C ARG A 102 -5.31 -16.08 6.80
N ALA A 103 -5.69 -15.82 8.04
CA ALA A 103 -6.00 -14.46 8.50
C ALA A 103 -4.80 -13.51 8.41
N PHE A 104 -3.58 -13.99 8.68
CA PHE A 104 -2.34 -13.22 8.47
C PHE A 104 -2.09 -12.91 6.97
N VAL A 105 -2.33 -13.87 6.08
CA VAL A 105 -2.20 -13.63 4.63
C VAL A 105 -3.24 -12.60 4.15
N THR A 106 -4.48 -12.69 4.63
CA THR A 106 -5.54 -11.74 4.31
C THR A 106 -5.17 -10.32 4.74
N ILE A 107 -4.82 -10.12 6.02
CA ILE A 107 -4.49 -8.78 6.53
C ILE A 107 -3.24 -8.21 5.84
N HIS A 108 -2.24 -9.05 5.52
CA HIS A 108 -1.08 -8.63 4.73
C HIS A 108 -1.48 -8.09 3.36
N GLY A 109 -2.29 -8.85 2.62
CA GLY A 109 -2.80 -8.41 1.32
C GLY A 109 -3.59 -7.10 1.39
N GLU A 110 -4.46 -6.97 2.40
CA GLU A 110 -5.22 -5.74 2.64
C GLU A 110 -4.32 -4.53 2.96
N MET A 111 -3.27 -4.71 3.76
CA MET A 111 -2.30 -3.64 4.03
C MET A 111 -1.53 -3.22 2.77
N VAL A 112 -1.12 -4.18 1.93
CA VAL A 112 -0.49 -3.88 0.62
C VAL A 112 -1.45 -3.14 -0.30
N LEU A 113 -2.73 -3.51 -0.30
CA LEU A 113 -3.77 -2.79 -1.04
C LEU A 113 -3.93 -1.36 -0.53
N LEU A 114 -3.81 -1.11 0.79
CA LEU A 114 -3.90 0.23 1.36
C LEU A 114 -2.66 1.10 0.99
N LYS A 115 -1.45 0.52 0.93
CA LYS A 115 -0.27 1.21 0.36
C LYS A 115 -0.51 1.61 -1.10
N ASN A 116 -1.13 0.73 -1.88
CA ASN A 116 -1.50 1.02 -3.26
C ASN A 116 -2.60 2.09 -3.37
N TYR A 117 -3.58 2.09 -2.47
CA TYR A 117 -4.61 3.12 -2.37
C TYR A 117 -3.98 4.51 -2.22
N SER A 118 -3.06 4.67 -1.25
CA SER A 118 -2.30 5.91 -1.05
C SER A 118 -1.63 6.38 -2.35
N SER A 119 -0.88 5.47 -2.97
CA SER A 119 -0.09 5.71 -4.17
C SER A 119 -0.93 6.19 -5.35
N LEU A 120 -2.05 5.50 -5.61
CA LEU A 120 -2.90 5.81 -6.75
C LEU A 120 -3.69 7.11 -6.56
N ASN A 121 -4.19 7.37 -5.36
CA ASN A 121 -4.90 8.62 -5.07
C ASN A 121 -3.96 9.81 -5.18
N PHE A 122 -2.74 9.72 -4.66
CA PHE A 122 -1.74 10.78 -4.83
C PHE A 122 -1.38 11.02 -6.29
N ALA A 123 -1.12 9.96 -7.06
CA ALA A 123 -0.84 10.08 -8.50
C ALA A 123 -2.01 10.68 -9.28
N GLY A 124 -3.25 10.31 -8.91
CA GLY A 124 -4.48 10.86 -9.45
C GLY A 124 -4.62 12.35 -9.15
N LEU A 125 -4.39 12.74 -7.90
CA LEU A 125 -4.47 14.11 -7.41
C LEU A 125 -3.49 15.02 -8.16
N VAL A 126 -2.22 14.63 -8.25
CA VAL A 126 -1.20 15.36 -9.02
C VAL A 126 -1.61 15.52 -10.49
N LYS A 127 -2.22 14.50 -11.10
CA LYS A 127 -2.69 14.58 -12.50
C LYS A 127 -3.93 15.46 -12.68
N ILE A 128 -4.82 15.53 -11.69
CA ILE A 128 -5.96 16.44 -11.70
C ILE A 128 -5.48 17.89 -11.53
N LEU A 129 -4.58 18.13 -10.58
CA LEU A 129 -3.95 19.43 -10.36
C LEU A 129 -3.22 19.95 -11.60
N LYS A 130 -2.33 19.14 -12.20
CA LYS A 130 -1.65 19.49 -13.46
C LYS A 130 -2.63 19.78 -14.61
N LYS A 131 -3.80 19.14 -14.60
CA LYS A 131 -4.85 19.38 -15.60
C LYS A 131 -5.56 20.71 -15.37
N TYR A 132 -5.81 21.07 -14.11
CA TYR A 132 -6.38 22.36 -13.72
C TYR A 132 -5.44 23.49 -14.17
N ASP A 133 -4.17 23.47 -13.74
CA ASP A 133 -3.16 24.48 -14.09
C ASP A 133 -3.03 24.66 -15.61
N LYS A 134 -2.98 23.56 -16.37
CA LYS A 134 -2.92 23.63 -17.84
C LYS A 134 -4.15 24.30 -18.47
N ARG A 135 -5.32 24.20 -17.85
CA ARG A 135 -6.58 24.74 -18.38
C ARG A 135 -6.78 26.21 -18.02
N THR A 136 -6.38 26.59 -16.81
CA THR A 136 -6.61 27.93 -16.23
C THR A 136 -5.40 28.85 -16.38
N GLY A 137 -4.20 28.30 -16.57
CA GLY A 137 -2.93 29.05 -16.49
C GLY A 137 -2.47 29.31 -15.04
N GLY A 138 -3.17 28.73 -14.05
CA GLY A 138 -2.82 28.85 -12.63
C GLY A 138 -1.61 28.00 -12.23
N LEU A 139 -1.25 28.10 -10.94
CA LEU A 139 -0.10 27.40 -10.34
C LEU A 139 -0.49 26.63 -9.07
N LEU A 140 -1.72 26.10 -9.02
CA LEU A 140 -2.27 25.43 -7.85
C LEU A 140 -1.59 24.08 -7.59
N SER A 141 -1.05 23.42 -8.63
CA SER A 141 -0.52 22.07 -8.50
C SER A 141 0.62 21.97 -7.49
N LEU A 142 1.56 22.91 -7.47
CA LEU A 142 2.70 22.86 -6.57
C LEU A 142 2.31 23.01 -5.09
N PRO A 143 1.63 24.10 -4.66
CA PRO A 143 1.27 24.30 -3.26
C PRO A 143 0.35 23.18 -2.74
N PHE A 144 -0.62 22.74 -3.55
CA PHE A 144 -1.52 21.67 -3.14
C PHE A 144 -0.80 20.33 -2.99
N THR A 145 0.09 19.98 -3.93
CA THR A 145 0.88 18.74 -3.84
C THR A 145 1.75 18.73 -2.59
N ARG A 146 2.42 19.84 -2.26
CA ARG A 146 3.22 19.96 -1.03
C ARG A 146 2.38 19.72 0.23
N ARG A 147 1.17 20.27 0.28
CA ARG A 147 0.26 20.01 1.41
C ARG A 147 -0.15 18.55 1.49
N ALA A 148 -0.46 17.93 0.35
CA ALA A 148 -0.88 16.52 0.28
C ALA A 148 0.20 15.53 0.76
N LEU A 149 1.48 15.88 0.63
CA LEU A 149 2.61 15.05 1.12
C LEU A 149 2.64 14.91 2.65
N HIS A 150 1.99 15.81 3.38
CA HIS A 150 1.94 15.79 4.84
C HIS A 150 0.57 15.34 5.36
N GLN A 151 -0.25 14.72 4.52
CA GLN A 151 -1.55 14.20 4.90
C GLN A 151 -1.46 12.74 5.33
N PRO A 152 -2.29 12.30 6.29
CA PRO A 152 -2.32 10.91 6.78
C PRO A 152 -2.34 9.87 5.67
N PHE A 153 -3.15 10.06 4.62
CA PHE A 153 -3.26 9.09 3.53
C PHE A 153 -1.94 8.88 2.76
N PHE A 154 -0.97 9.79 2.87
CA PHE A 154 0.32 9.73 2.19
C PHE A 154 1.48 9.31 3.09
N THR A 155 1.41 9.60 4.39
CA THR A 155 2.44 9.23 5.39
C THR A 155 2.29 7.75 5.78
N THR A 156 2.76 6.86 4.90
CA THR A 156 2.53 5.40 5.01
C THR A 156 3.57 4.66 5.86
N GLU A 157 4.41 5.38 6.60
CA GLU A 157 5.44 4.80 7.45
C GLU A 157 4.89 3.86 8.54
N PRO A 158 3.80 4.19 9.28
CA PRO A 158 3.25 3.29 10.29
C PRO A 158 2.67 2.02 9.65
N LEU A 159 1.86 2.14 8.60
CA LEU A 159 1.40 1.00 7.79
C LEU A 159 2.56 0.14 7.27
N THR A 160 3.65 0.74 6.79
CA THR A 160 4.81 -0.02 6.29
C THR A 160 5.47 -0.83 7.41
N ARG A 161 5.54 -0.31 8.63
CA ARG A 161 6.00 -1.08 9.80
C ARG A 161 5.07 -2.25 10.12
N LEU A 162 3.76 -2.07 10.03
CA LEU A 162 2.79 -3.16 10.23
C LEU A 162 2.93 -4.26 9.18
N VAL A 163 3.17 -3.90 7.91
CA VAL A 163 3.44 -4.88 6.84
C VAL A 163 4.67 -5.72 7.17
N VAL A 164 5.80 -5.08 7.51
CA VAL A 164 7.04 -5.78 7.87
C VAL A 164 6.85 -6.67 9.09
N GLU A 165 6.14 -6.18 10.11
CA GLU A 165 5.83 -6.99 11.29
C GLU A 165 4.96 -8.20 10.92
N CYS A 166 3.97 -8.03 10.04
CA CYS A 166 3.13 -9.11 9.57
C CYS A 166 3.91 -10.15 8.76
N GLU A 167 4.86 -9.72 7.92
CA GLU A 167 5.77 -10.60 7.17
C GLU A 167 6.65 -11.43 8.10
N ALA A 168 7.26 -10.81 9.11
CA ALA A 168 8.04 -11.53 10.11
C ALA A 168 7.19 -12.57 10.89
N ASN A 169 5.94 -12.23 11.21
CA ASN A 169 5.02 -13.17 11.86
C ASN A 169 4.63 -14.32 10.91
N LEU A 170 4.40 -14.04 9.63
CA LEU A 170 4.16 -15.06 8.62
C LEU A 170 5.36 -16.01 8.50
N GLU A 171 6.59 -15.51 8.42
CA GLU A 171 7.80 -16.35 8.37
C GLU A 171 7.92 -17.28 9.59
N LEU A 172 7.66 -16.76 10.80
CA LEU A 172 7.65 -17.56 12.03
C LEU A 172 6.53 -18.61 12.06
N LEU A 173 5.40 -18.31 11.41
CA LEU A 173 4.30 -19.25 11.27
C LEU A 173 4.56 -20.27 10.16
N PHE A 174 5.32 -19.94 9.12
CA PHE A 174 5.76 -20.84 8.05
C PHE A 174 7.25 -21.20 8.17
N PRO A 175 7.68 -21.99 9.17
CA PRO A 175 9.03 -22.54 9.17
C PRO A 175 9.29 -23.29 7.87
N MET A 176 10.31 -22.84 7.13
CA MET A 176 10.83 -23.48 5.95
C MET A 176 11.29 -24.89 6.35
N GLU A 177 10.47 -25.90 6.03
CA GLU A 177 10.75 -27.34 6.06
C GLU A 177 11.47 -27.89 7.31
N ALA A 178 10.72 -28.41 8.29
CA ALA A 178 11.24 -29.40 9.23
C ALA A 178 10.17 -30.44 9.61
N GLU A 179 10.51 -31.71 9.33
CA GLU A 179 9.81 -32.99 9.56
C GLU A 179 8.67 -33.31 8.57
N VAL A 180 8.82 -34.21 7.60
CA VAL A 180 9.44 -35.55 7.66
C VAL A 180 10.12 -35.89 6.32
N THR A 181 11.44 -36.07 6.38
CA THR A 181 12.11 -37.11 5.60
C THR A 181 11.51 -38.47 5.98
N ASP A 182 10.72 -39.08 5.11
CA ASP A 182 10.68 -40.53 5.05
C ASP A 182 10.84 -40.95 3.59
N ALA A 183 11.85 -41.77 3.37
CA ALA A 183 12.23 -42.27 2.08
C ALA A 183 11.26 -43.39 1.69
N GLY A 184 10.46 -43.18 0.64
CA GLY A 184 9.62 -44.25 0.09
C GLY A 184 8.96 -43.84 -1.21
N SER A 185 9.44 -44.40 -2.31
CA SER A 185 9.03 -44.11 -3.69
C SER A 185 7.54 -44.31 -3.96
N SER A 186 6.98 -43.47 -4.84
CA SER A 186 6.55 -43.88 -6.20
C SER A 186 5.46 -42.96 -6.76
N GLU A 187 5.66 -42.59 -8.01
CA GLU A 187 4.81 -41.74 -8.83
C GLU A 187 3.42 -42.34 -9.14
N LYS A 188 2.46 -41.42 -9.33
CA LYS A 188 1.20 -41.52 -10.11
C LYS A 188 0.12 -42.52 -9.66
N LYS A 189 -1.04 -41.97 -9.25
CA LYS A 189 -2.21 -41.81 -10.15
C LYS A 189 -3.37 -41.07 -9.49
N ILE A 190 -3.97 -40.19 -10.29
CA ILE A 190 -5.28 -39.56 -10.13
C ILE A 190 -6.37 -40.63 -10.03
N ALA A 191 -7.21 -40.58 -8.98
CA ALA A 191 -8.58 -41.08 -9.02
C ALA A 191 -9.46 -40.43 -7.94
N ARG A 192 -10.41 -39.65 -8.44
CA ARG A 192 -11.58 -39.06 -7.80
C ARG A 192 -12.40 -40.10 -7.03
N SER A 193 -12.71 -39.84 -5.77
CA SER A 193 -13.93 -40.38 -5.16
C SER A 193 -14.51 -39.39 -4.14
N THR A 194 -15.77 -39.06 -4.41
CA THR A 194 -16.69 -38.19 -3.69
C THR A 194 -17.18 -38.87 -2.42
N SER A 195 -17.16 -38.17 -1.28
CA SER A 195 -18.14 -38.39 -0.21
C SER A 195 -18.38 -37.10 0.58
N LYS A 196 -19.64 -36.91 0.94
CA LYS A 196 -20.32 -35.66 1.25
C LYS A 196 -20.24 -35.24 2.72
N ASN A 197 -20.43 -33.93 2.90
CA ASN A 197 -20.92 -33.17 4.07
C ASN A 197 -19.86 -32.66 5.05
N LYS A 198 -19.75 -31.32 5.10
CA LYS A 198 -18.67 -30.43 5.60
C LYS A 198 -17.85 -29.90 4.41
N ASP A 199 -17.87 -28.64 3.96
CA ASP A 199 -18.12 -27.36 4.63
C ASP A 199 -18.44 -26.30 3.56
N ALA A 200 -19.50 -25.52 3.74
CA ALA A 200 -19.77 -24.34 2.88
C ALA A 200 -18.92 -23.13 3.30
N GLU A 201 -18.54 -23.04 4.58
CA GLU A 201 -17.67 -21.96 5.12
C GLU A 201 -16.20 -22.13 4.70
N THR A 202 -15.66 -23.35 4.69
CA THR A 202 -14.26 -23.58 4.31
C THR A 202 -14.01 -23.30 2.83
N LEU A 203 -15.03 -23.41 1.97
CA LEU A 203 -14.92 -23.07 0.54
C LEU A 203 -14.93 -21.55 0.32
N SER A 204 -15.82 -20.79 0.99
CA SER A 204 -15.88 -19.33 0.78
C SER A 204 -14.63 -18.63 1.31
N LEU A 205 -14.10 -19.06 2.45
CA LEU A 205 -12.90 -18.44 3.04
C LEU A 205 -11.63 -18.67 2.21
N ASN A 206 -11.55 -19.78 1.46
CA ASN A 206 -10.45 -20.01 0.52
C ASN A 206 -10.59 -19.13 -0.74
N GLU A 207 -11.82 -18.90 -1.22
CA GLU A 207 -12.09 -17.96 -2.32
C GLU A 207 -11.69 -16.53 -1.93
N ASP A 208 -12.02 -16.09 -0.71
CA ASP A 208 -11.70 -14.75 -0.21
C ASP A 208 -10.17 -14.53 -0.15
N THR A 209 -9.41 -15.46 0.42
CA THR A 209 -7.93 -15.37 0.45
C THR A 209 -7.32 -15.33 -0.95
N ASP A 210 -7.87 -16.12 -1.87
CA ASP A 210 -7.40 -16.18 -3.25
C ASP A 210 -7.72 -14.88 -4.01
N ASP A 211 -8.88 -14.28 -3.75
CA ASP A 211 -9.26 -12.97 -4.28
C ASP A 211 -8.34 -11.86 -3.77
N ILE A 212 -8.06 -11.82 -2.46
CA ILE A 212 -7.14 -10.85 -1.87
C ILE A 212 -5.74 -11.00 -2.47
N CYS A 213 -5.23 -12.22 -2.65
CA CYS A 213 -3.94 -12.46 -3.30
C CYS A 213 -3.92 -11.97 -4.76
N ARG A 214 -4.97 -12.26 -5.54
CA ARG A 214 -5.11 -11.78 -6.92
C ARG A 214 -5.13 -10.25 -6.99
N SER A 215 -5.95 -9.63 -6.16
CA SER A 215 -6.09 -8.18 -6.05
C SER A 215 -4.78 -7.51 -5.65
N THR A 216 -4.05 -8.11 -4.72
CA THR A 216 -2.74 -7.64 -4.26
C THR A 216 -1.71 -7.70 -5.40
N LEU A 217 -1.66 -8.80 -6.15
CA LEU A 217 -0.77 -8.93 -7.31
C LEU A 217 -1.12 -7.92 -8.42
N ALA A 218 -2.41 -7.65 -8.65
CA ALA A 218 -2.85 -6.62 -9.57
C ALA A 218 -2.40 -5.23 -9.11
N ALA A 219 -2.57 -4.90 -7.82
CA ALA A 219 -2.08 -3.69 -7.17
C ALA A 219 -0.58 -3.46 -7.39
N MET A 220 0.24 -4.46 -7.07
CA MET A 220 1.70 -4.36 -7.22
C MET A 220 2.12 -4.12 -8.67
N LYS A 221 1.51 -4.82 -9.63
CA LYS A 221 1.78 -4.65 -11.07
C LYS A 221 1.44 -3.24 -11.56
N ALA A 222 0.35 -2.66 -11.08
CA ALA A 222 -0.07 -1.32 -11.49
C ALA A 222 0.88 -0.23 -11.00
N ILE A 223 1.33 -0.29 -9.74
CA ILE A 223 2.35 0.64 -9.23
C ILE A 223 3.63 0.54 -10.05
N GLN A 224 4.07 -0.68 -10.38
CA GLN A 224 5.26 -0.89 -11.20
C GLN A 224 5.10 -0.27 -12.60
N GLY A 225 3.90 -0.34 -13.19
CA GLY A 225 3.54 0.35 -14.42
C GLY A 225 3.60 1.88 -14.31
N LEU A 226 3.09 2.45 -13.21
CA LEU A 226 3.15 3.90 -12.94
C LEU A 226 4.59 4.40 -12.79
N ARG A 227 5.45 3.62 -12.12
CA ARG A 227 6.88 3.92 -11.95
C ARG A 227 7.60 3.95 -13.30
N ARG A 228 7.42 2.92 -14.14
CA ARG A 228 8.06 2.81 -15.46
C ARG A 228 7.61 3.87 -16.47
N ALA A 229 6.39 4.39 -16.33
CA ALA A 229 5.86 5.41 -17.24
C ALA A 229 6.42 6.82 -16.99
N SER A 230 7.15 7.06 -15.89
CA SER A 230 7.81 8.33 -15.59
C SER A 230 9.29 8.31 -15.99
N SER A 231 9.56 8.28 -17.30
CA SER A 231 10.92 8.24 -17.86
C SER A 231 11.67 9.59 -17.88
N THR A 232 11.17 10.61 -17.17
CA THR A 232 11.77 11.96 -17.14
C THR A 232 12.06 12.37 -15.70
N TYR A 233 13.32 12.74 -15.43
CA TYR A 233 13.79 13.22 -14.13
C TYR A 233 13.10 14.56 -13.80
N ASN A 234 12.20 14.56 -12.81
CA ASN A 234 11.55 15.74 -12.27
C ASN A 234 11.32 15.48 -10.77
N PRO A 235 11.67 16.40 -9.85
CA PRO A 235 11.42 16.24 -8.41
C PRO A 235 9.93 16.05 -8.04
N LEU A 236 8.99 16.31 -8.97
CA LEU A 236 7.56 16.00 -8.82
C LEU A 236 7.11 14.80 -9.66
N SER A 237 8.05 13.93 -10.01
CA SER A 237 7.78 12.70 -10.74
C SER A 237 7.21 11.65 -9.79
N ILE A 238 6.14 10.99 -10.25
CA ILE A 238 5.50 9.85 -9.58
C ILE A 238 6.54 8.78 -9.22
N GLY A 239 7.56 8.58 -10.06
CA GLY A 239 8.63 7.61 -9.79
C GLY A 239 9.49 7.93 -8.55
N GLN A 240 9.74 9.21 -8.26
CA GLN A 240 10.57 9.62 -7.12
C GLN A 240 9.83 9.37 -5.79
N PHE A 241 8.55 9.74 -5.73
CA PHE A 241 7.72 9.57 -4.53
C PHE A 241 7.54 8.10 -4.11
N PHE A 242 7.61 7.17 -5.06
CA PHE A 242 7.45 5.75 -4.78
C PHE A 242 8.77 5.00 -4.64
N HIS A 243 9.92 5.64 -4.84
CA HIS A 243 11.23 5.01 -4.60
C HIS A 243 11.59 5.10 -3.11
N ASP A 244 11.36 6.26 -2.48
CA ASP A 244 11.70 6.51 -1.07
C ASP A 244 10.88 5.65 -0.08
N GLN A 245 9.70 5.14 -0.46
CA GLN A 245 8.86 4.28 0.39
C GLN A 245 9.26 2.80 0.40
N ASP A 246 10.04 2.32 -0.58
CA ASP A 246 10.42 0.90 -0.71
C ASP A 246 11.87 0.61 -0.32
N ASP A 247 12.75 1.62 -0.23
CA ASP A 247 14.16 1.40 0.16
C ASP A 247 14.31 0.90 1.61
N CYS A 248 13.27 1.01 2.45
CA CYS A 248 13.22 0.35 3.75
C CYS A 248 12.87 -1.15 3.69
N SER A 249 12.29 -1.64 2.58
CA SER A 249 11.93 -3.06 2.39
C SER A 249 13.05 -3.84 1.70
N ALA A 250 13.86 -3.19 0.85
CA ALA A 250 14.94 -3.85 0.11
C ALA A 250 16.24 -4.06 0.92
N ALA A 251 16.36 -3.47 2.11
CA ALA A 251 17.60 -3.47 2.89
C ALA A 251 17.89 -4.77 3.67
N VAL A 252 16.98 -5.75 3.71
CA VAL A 252 17.14 -6.96 4.55
C VAL A 252 17.69 -8.18 3.78
N THR A 253 17.83 -8.13 2.45
CA THR A 253 18.31 -9.28 1.67
C THR A 253 19.62 -9.08 0.90
N SER A 254 20.46 -8.10 1.25
CA SER A 254 21.84 -8.10 0.73
C SER A 254 22.83 -7.52 1.72
N GLU A 255 23.34 -8.36 2.60
CA GLU A 255 24.70 -8.14 3.10
C GLU A 255 25.71 -8.58 2.04
N ASN A 256 26.73 -7.72 1.87
CA ASN A 256 28.04 -7.97 1.27
C ASN A 256 28.26 -7.62 -0.22
N SER A 257 28.52 -6.33 -0.51
CA SER A 257 29.85 -5.87 -0.96
C SER A 257 29.85 -4.44 -1.51
N GLY A 258 30.83 -3.65 -1.09
CA GLY A 258 31.39 -2.54 -1.89
C GLY A 258 30.90 -1.14 -1.53
N GLY A 259 31.69 -0.42 -0.74
CA GLY A 259 31.40 0.96 -0.34
C GLY A 259 31.36 1.97 -1.49
N SER A 260 30.62 3.05 -1.27
CA SER A 260 30.96 4.37 -1.78
C SER A 260 30.38 5.44 -0.87
N ASN A 261 31.31 6.19 -0.31
CA ASN A 261 31.14 7.38 0.51
C ASN A 261 30.61 8.52 -0.38
N CYS A 262 29.54 9.19 0.01
CA CYS A 262 29.17 10.51 -0.53
C CYS A 262 28.59 11.38 0.59
N GLN A 263 29.48 11.98 1.38
CA GLN A 263 29.25 13.28 1.99
C GLN A 263 29.10 14.33 0.87
N SER A 264 28.05 15.15 0.92
CA SER A 264 28.04 16.45 0.25
C SER A 264 27.67 17.55 1.23
N THR A 265 28.73 18.14 1.76
CA THR A 265 28.80 19.47 2.35
C THR A 265 28.24 20.51 1.38
N LEU A 266 27.22 21.26 1.77
CA LEU A 266 26.86 22.53 1.14
C LEU A 266 27.42 23.68 1.99
N GLN A 267 28.57 24.18 1.57
CA GLN A 267 29.10 25.49 1.98
C GLN A 267 28.22 26.59 1.38
N SER A 268 27.64 27.41 2.24
CA SER A 268 27.08 28.71 1.86
C SER A 268 28.22 29.66 1.51
N LYS A 269 28.27 30.09 0.26
CA LYS A 269 28.98 31.30 -0.17
C LYS A 269 27.94 32.36 -0.49
N ASP A 270 27.76 33.31 0.41
CA ASP A 270 27.18 34.61 0.08
C ASP A 270 28.31 35.65 0.18
N VAL A 271 28.60 36.29 -0.95
CA VAL A 271 29.40 37.51 -1.04
C VAL A 271 28.44 38.65 -1.33
N ASP A 272 28.21 39.43 -0.27
CA ASP A 272 28.31 40.89 -0.20
C ASP A 272 27.48 41.74 -1.17
N GLN A 273 26.58 42.54 -0.59
CA GLN A 273 26.41 43.95 -0.96
C GLN A 273 25.73 44.76 0.15
N GLY A 274 26.50 45.68 0.73
CA GLY A 274 26.05 47.06 0.88
C GLY A 274 25.51 47.49 2.25
N SER A 275 26.39 48.04 3.10
CA SER A 275 25.98 49.10 4.04
C SER A 275 26.97 50.26 4.02
N VAL A 276 26.60 51.29 3.28
CA VAL A 276 27.01 52.67 3.59
C VAL A 276 25.98 53.19 4.56
N ASN A 277 26.37 53.50 5.80
CA ASN A 277 25.63 54.49 6.55
C ASN A 277 26.54 55.28 7.50
N SER A 278 26.32 56.59 7.43
CA SER A 278 26.92 57.72 8.10
C SER A 278 26.64 57.77 9.59
N GLY A 279 27.46 58.53 10.34
CA GLY A 279 26.97 59.39 11.42
C GLY A 279 27.52 59.11 12.83
N ASP A 280 28.34 60.06 13.28
CA ASP A 280 28.78 60.43 14.64
C ASP A 280 29.64 59.48 15.49
#